data_AF-A0A8S3XBE5-F1
#
_entry.id   AF-A0A8S3XBE5-F1
#
_cell.length_a   1.000
_cell.length_b   1.000
_cell.length_c   1.000
_cell.angle_alpha   90.00
_cell.angle_beta   90.00
_cell.angle_gamma   90.00
#
_symmetry.space_group_name_H-M   'P 1'
#
loop_
_entity.id
_entity.type
_entity.pdbx_description
1 polymer ?
#
loop_
_entity_poly.entity_id
_entity_poly.type
_entity_poly.pdbx_seq_one_letter_code
_entity_poly.pdbx_strand_id
1 'polypeptide(L)'
;MDLVPPLAAVQAYSVQPLEEYDTPRAPLLRQVSLDEERPDDCQGHWRGSYIQGEEEERGVRLFRALLLQHLRLEELRPPPCMIVSAKPDQRGWWMYWRDWRALERAARKFRETKARAILASRAEHIPLLSLDEVAFEDIMQEICQACCHVENRALVVLAFLCEVCARAVRVGGWCRAADWAARHVAQCATPWANRHGGWSAVVERAGGTRRDETTLLAGAALAALLAFVIFCRARLRYALL
;
A
#
# COMPACT_ATOMS: atom_id res chain seq x y z
N MET A 1 -0.57 -57.59 -45.26
CA MET A 1 -1.26 -57.28 -44.00
C MET A 1 -0.51 -56.10 -43.41
N ASP A 2 -1.04 -54.92 -43.69
CA ASP A 2 -0.38 -53.64 -43.48
C ASP A 2 -0.64 -53.13 -42.06
N LEU A 3 0.45 -52.84 -41.34
CA LEU A 3 0.43 -52.25 -40.00
C LEU A 3 0.60 -50.74 -40.13
N VAL A 4 -0.51 -50.00 -40.02
CA VAL A 4 -0.56 -48.54 -39.87
C VAL A 4 -0.96 -48.23 -38.41
N PRO A 5 -0.27 -47.32 -37.70
CA PRO A 5 -0.62 -46.95 -36.32
C PRO A 5 -1.71 -45.86 -36.31
N PRO A 6 -2.68 -45.87 -35.38
CA PRO A 6 -3.58 -44.73 -35.21
C PRO A 6 -3.00 -43.74 -34.21
N LEU A 7 -2.78 -42.52 -34.72
CA LEU A 7 -2.63 -41.28 -33.96
C LEU A 7 -3.84 -41.10 -33.04
N ALA A 8 -3.60 -41.05 -31.72
CA ALA A 8 -4.62 -40.70 -30.75
C ALA A 8 -4.96 -39.21 -30.90
N ALA A 9 -6.14 -38.94 -31.44
CA ALA A 9 -6.74 -37.62 -31.51
C ALA A 9 -7.10 -37.15 -30.09
N VAL A 10 -6.48 -36.04 -29.65
CA VAL A 10 -6.84 -35.32 -28.44
C VAL A 10 -8.24 -34.74 -28.63
N GLN A 11 -9.20 -35.21 -27.84
CA GLN A 11 -10.55 -34.69 -27.78
C GLN A 11 -10.52 -33.22 -27.32
N ALA A 12 -10.93 -32.31 -28.19
CA ALA A 12 -11.23 -30.94 -27.84
C ALA A 12 -12.46 -30.93 -26.92
N TYR A 13 -12.27 -30.49 -25.68
CA TYR A 13 -13.38 -30.27 -24.75
C TYR A 13 -14.26 -29.12 -25.26
N SER A 14 -15.55 -29.44 -25.41
CA SER A 14 -16.63 -28.52 -25.72
C SER A 14 -16.65 -27.35 -24.73
N VAL A 15 -16.32 -26.15 -25.22
CA VAL A 15 -16.45 -24.90 -24.46
C VAL A 15 -17.93 -24.54 -24.43
N GLN A 16 -18.54 -24.58 -23.25
CA GLN A 16 -19.89 -24.04 -23.05
C GLN A 16 -19.89 -22.51 -23.28
N PRO A 17 -20.90 -21.93 -23.94
CA PRO A 17 -21.02 -20.49 -24.07
C PRO A 17 -21.36 -19.88 -22.71
N LEU A 18 -20.52 -18.96 -22.21
CA LEU A 18 -20.87 -18.10 -21.08
C LEU A 18 -21.91 -17.07 -21.56
N GLU A 19 -23.18 -17.38 -21.38
CA GLU A 19 -24.25 -16.39 -21.45
C GLU A 19 -24.20 -15.46 -20.22
N GLU A 20 -24.28 -14.16 -20.51
CA GLU A 20 -24.68 -13.03 -19.66
C GLU A 20 -23.91 -12.78 -18.34
N TYR A 21 -22.88 -11.93 -18.42
CA TYR A 21 -22.41 -11.11 -17.30
C TYR A 21 -22.47 -9.63 -17.72
N ASP A 22 -23.55 -8.95 -17.34
CA ASP A 22 -23.76 -7.52 -17.53
C ASP A 22 -22.96 -6.68 -16.53
N THR A 23 -21.67 -6.48 -16.80
CA THR A 23 -20.89 -5.39 -16.16
C THR A 23 -19.96 -4.71 -17.17
N PRO A 24 -19.63 -3.41 -17.01
CA PRO A 24 -18.87 -2.67 -18.01
C PRO A 24 -17.43 -3.21 -18.09
N ARG A 25 -17.10 -3.86 -19.21
CA ARG A 25 -15.74 -4.30 -19.52
C ARG A 25 -14.85 -3.09 -19.80
N ALA A 26 -13.77 -2.93 -19.04
CA ALA A 26 -12.68 -2.03 -19.39
C ALA A 26 -11.92 -2.58 -20.62
N PRO A 27 -11.38 -1.71 -21.50
CA PRO A 27 -10.81 -2.14 -22.77
C PRO A 27 -9.52 -2.96 -22.59
N LEU A 28 -9.50 -4.13 -23.23
CA LEU A 28 -8.38 -5.06 -23.26
C LEU A 28 -7.28 -4.52 -24.17
N LEU A 29 -6.12 -4.15 -23.60
CA LEU A 29 -4.90 -3.90 -24.37
C LEU A 29 -3.91 -5.06 -24.19
N ARG A 30 -3.77 -5.80 -25.29
CA ARG A 30 -2.66 -6.66 -25.72
C ARG A 30 -2.29 -7.87 -24.84
N GLN A 31 -2.77 -9.03 -25.27
CA GLN A 31 -2.18 -10.34 -24.99
C GLN A 31 -0.74 -10.38 -25.54
N VAL A 32 0.20 -10.82 -24.69
CA VAL A 32 1.51 -11.33 -25.10
C VAL A 32 1.64 -12.70 -24.43
N SER A 33 1.78 -13.73 -25.25
CA SER A 33 2.06 -15.11 -24.87
C SER A 33 3.48 -15.24 -24.33
N LEU A 34 3.64 -15.84 -23.15
CA LEU A 34 4.89 -16.43 -22.70
C LEU A 34 4.54 -17.66 -21.87
N ASP A 35 4.63 -18.83 -22.52
CA ASP A 35 4.76 -20.10 -21.85
C ASP A 35 6.03 -20.10 -20.97
N GLU A 36 5.93 -20.84 -19.87
CA GLU A 36 7.00 -21.31 -18.98
C GLU A 36 7.55 -20.37 -17.89
N GLU A 37 6.68 -19.84 -17.04
CA GLU A 37 6.97 -19.79 -15.59
C GLU A 37 5.75 -20.28 -14.79
N ARG A 38 5.96 -21.32 -13.97
CA ARG A 38 4.91 -22.04 -13.22
C ARG A 38 4.00 -21.09 -12.42
N PRO A 39 2.69 -21.02 -12.70
CA PRO A 39 1.78 -20.03 -12.12
C PRO A 39 1.35 -20.22 -10.64
N ASP A 40 1.75 -21.27 -9.92
CA ASP A 40 0.91 -21.75 -8.80
C ASP A 40 1.38 -21.55 -7.33
N ASP A 41 2.63 -21.20 -6.99
CA ASP A 41 3.05 -21.36 -5.58
C ASP A 41 3.00 -20.11 -4.68
N CYS A 42 2.67 -18.94 -5.22
CA CYS A 42 2.90 -17.68 -4.52
C CYS A 42 1.64 -17.08 -3.87
N GLN A 43 0.96 -17.84 -3.01
CA GLN A 43 -0.32 -17.43 -2.39
C GLN A 43 -0.18 -16.78 -0.99
N GLY A 44 1.01 -16.83 -0.36
CA GLY A 44 1.16 -16.66 1.09
C GLY A 44 1.37 -15.25 1.65
N HIS A 45 1.99 -14.32 0.90
CA HIS A 45 2.56 -13.08 1.50
C HIS A 45 1.54 -12.13 2.11
N TRP A 46 0.31 -12.19 1.63
CA TRP A 46 -0.74 -11.24 2.02
C TRP A 46 -1.81 -11.89 2.89
N ARG A 47 -1.70 -13.20 3.16
CA ARG A 47 -2.74 -14.03 3.80
C ARG A 47 -2.14 -15.10 4.72
N GLY A 48 -0.97 -14.83 5.31
CA GLY A 48 -0.34 -15.78 6.22
C GLY A 48 -1.14 -15.99 7.51
N SER A 49 -0.90 -17.11 8.19
CA SER A 49 -1.52 -17.48 9.48
C SER A 49 -1.21 -16.50 10.62
N TYR A 50 -0.25 -15.59 10.42
CA TYR A 50 0.10 -14.51 11.33
C TYR A 50 -0.92 -13.36 11.32
N ILE A 51 -1.90 -13.36 10.42
CA ILE A 51 -2.99 -12.40 10.39
C ILE A 51 -4.19 -13.02 11.12
N GLN A 52 -4.41 -12.58 12.36
CA GLN A 52 -5.46 -13.09 13.26
C GLN A 52 -6.56 -12.06 13.52
N GLY A 53 -6.28 -10.77 13.35
CA GLY A 53 -7.19 -9.65 13.63
C GLY A 53 -7.35 -8.63 12.49
N GLU A 54 -8.40 -7.82 12.60
CA GLU A 54 -8.74 -6.79 11.60
C GLU A 54 -7.65 -5.72 11.43
N GLU A 55 -6.98 -5.32 12.52
CA GLU A 55 -5.91 -4.32 12.46
C GLU A 55 -4.64 -4.89 11.80
N GLU A 56 -4.36 -6.17 11.95
CA GLU A 56 -3.21 -6.82 11.29
C GLU A 56 -3.47 -6.93 9.79
N GLU A 57 -4.68 -7.35 9.42
CA GLU A 57 -5.11 -7.36 8.03
C GLU A 57 -5.06 -5.95 7.42
N ARG A 58 -5.54 -4.94 8.15
CA ARG A 58 -5.47 -3.54 7.73
C ARG A 58 -4.04 -3.08 7.53
N GLY A 59 -3.13 -3.38 8.47
CA GLY A 59 -1.71 -3.06 8.35
C GLY A 59 -1.06 -3.68 7.12
N VAL A 60 -1.28 -4.98 6.90
CA VAL A 60 -0.75 -5.70 5.73
C VAL A 60 -1.34 -5.17 4.43
N ARG A 61 -2.64 -4.81 4.39
CA ARG A 61 -3.27 -4.17 3.23
C ARG A 61 -2.67 -2.80 2.94
N LEU A 62 -2.48 -1.96 3.96
CA LEU A 62 -1.84 -0.64 3.83
C LEU A 62 -0.40 -0.76 3.34
N PHE A 63 0.36 -1.70 3.89
CA PHE A 63 1.72 -2.01 3.45
C PHE A 63 1.74 -2.41 1.96
N ARG A 64 0.89 -3.37 1.58
CA ARG A 64 0.79 -3.84 0.19
C ARG A 64 0.47 -2.70 -0.77
N ALA A 65 -0.46 -1.83 -0.40
CA ALA A 65 -0.85 -0.68 -1.21
C ALA A 65 0.31 0.33 -1.34
N LEU A 66 0.99 0.62 -0.23
CA LEU A 66 2.16 1.50 -0.20
C LEU A 66 3.28 0.95 -1.08
N LEU A 67 3.57 -0.34 -0.97
CA LEU A 67 4.58 -1.02 -1.77
C LEU A 67 4.23 -0.95 -3.26
N LEU A 68 2.96 -1.16 -3.64
CA LEU A 68 2.54 -1.10 -5.05
C LEU A 68 2.79 0.31 -5.62
N GLN A 69 2.45 1.34 -4.84
CA GLN A 69 2.71 2.71 -5.24
C GLN A 69 4.20 3.03 -5.27
N HIS A 70 4.97 2.52 -4.32
CA HIS A 70 6.41 2.68 -4.29
C HIS A 70 7.06 2.06 -5.54
N LEU A 71 6.71 0.82 -5.90
CA LEU A 71 7.19 0.17 -7.13
C LEU A 71 6.84 0.99 -8.39
N ARG A 72 5.61 1.52 -8.49
CA ARG A 72 5.21 2.39 -9.62
C ARG A 72 6.06 3.65 -9.70
N LEU A 73 6.36 4.26 -8.56
CA LEU A 73 7.17 5.48 -8.48
C LEU A 73 8.67 5.23 -8.72
N GLU A 74 9.11 4.00 -8.55
CA GLU A 74 10.46 3.50 -8.87
C GLU A 74 10.54 2.89 -10.28
N GLU A 75 9.47 3.00 -11.07
CA GLU A 75 9.35 2.44 -12.43
C GLU A 75 9.61 0.92 -12.50
N LEU A 76 9.35 0.22 -11.40
CA LEU A 76 9.48 -1.23 -11.30
C LEU A 76 8.18 -1.93 -11.66
N ARG A 77 8.27 -2.96 -12.51
CA ARG A 77 7.13 -3.84 -12.81
C ARG A 77 6.79 -4.67 -11.56
N PRO A 78 5.57 -4.57 -11.02
CA PRO A 78 5.17 -5.38 -9.87
C PRO A 78 5.16 -6.89 -10.23
N PRO A 79 5.65 -7.77 -9.34
CA PRO A 79 5.57 -9.21 -9.55
C PRO A 79 4.12 -9.71 -9.67
N PRO A 80 3.83 -10.75 -10.47
CA PRO A 80 2.45 -11.21 -10.70
C PRO A 80 1.68 -11.55 -9.42
N CYS A 81 2.34 -12.18 -8.45
CA CYS A 81 1.77 -12.54 -7.14
C CYS A 81 1.35 -11.32 -6.29
N MET A 82 1.88 -10.13 -6.59
CA MET A 82 1.48 -8.89 -5.95
C MET A 82 0.15 -8.34 -6.48
N ILE A 83 -0.25 -8.72 -7.68
CA ILE A 83 -1.44 -8.18 -8.36
C ILE A 83 -2.70 -8.99 -8.03
N VAL A 84 -2.55 -10.19 -7.45
CA VAL A 84 -3.65 -11.11 -7.10
C VAL A 84 -4.71 -10.41 -6.24
N SER A 85 -5.95 -10.34 -6.75
CA SER A 85 -7.05 -9.60 -6.13
C SER A 85 -7.19 -9.85 -4.63
N ALA A 86 -7.09 -8.79 -3.83
CA ALA A 86 -7.62 -8.82 -2.47
C ALA A 86 -9.14 -9.02 -2.58
N LYS A 87 -9.75 -9.85 -1.72
CA LYS A 87 -11.22 -9.98 -1.69
C LYS A 87 -11.79 -8.57 -1.46
N PRO A 88 -12.76 -8.11 -2.27
CA PRO A 88 -13.35 -6.80 -2.07
C PRO A 88 -14.06 -6.77 -0.72
N ASP A 89 -13.60 -5.89 0.15
CA ASP A 89 -14.21 -5.65 1.45
C ASP A 89 -15.41 -4.71 1.26
N GLN A 90 -16.60 -5.29 1.18
CA GLN A 90 -17.82 -4.54 0.89
C GLN A 90 -18.24 -3.60 2.03
N ARG A 91 -17.75 -3.81 3.27
CA ARG A 91 -18.14 -3.01 4.45
C ARG A 91 -17.11 -1.94 4.83
N GLY A 92 -15.84 -2.14 4.48
CA GLY A 92 -14.73 -1.27 4.89
C GLY A 92 -14.10 -0.41 3.79
N TRP A 93 -14.55 -0.49 2.53
CA TRP A 93 -13.90 0.17 1.38
C TRP A 93 -13.64 1.66 1.57
N TRP A 94 -14.60 2.40 2.12
CA TRP A 94 -14.48 3.85 2.31
C TRP A 94 -13.44 4.25 3.35
N MET A 95 -13.37 3.52 4.48
CA MET A 95 -12.34 3.73 5.50
C MET A 95 -10.95 3.41 4.94
N TYR A 96 -10.84 2.28 4.25
CA TYR A 96 -9.60 1.89 3.57
C TYR A 96 -9.18 2.93 2.52
N TRP A 97 -10.10 3.46 1.73
CA TRP A 97 -9.79 4.47 0.71
C TRP A 97 -9.34 5.80 1.34
N ARG A 98 -9.97 6.22 2.45
CA ARG A 98 -9.55 7.40 3.21
C ARG A 98 -8.13 7.23 3.74
N ASP A 99 -7.87 6.11 4.40
CA ASP A 99 -6.57 5.81 4.98
C ASP A 99 -5.51 5.67 3.87
N TRP A 100 -5.86 5.04 2.75
CA TRP A 100 -5.02 5.00 1.54
C TRP A 100 -4.63 6.40 1.05
N ARG A 101 -5.58 7.33 0.90
CA ARG A 101 -5.28 8.70 0.43
C ARG A 101 -4.45 9.49 1.43
N ALA A 102 -4.59 9.23 2.73
CA ALA A 102 -3.74 9.84 3.75
C ALA A 102 -2.32 9.24 3.71
N LEU A 103 -2.20 7.93 3.54
CA LEU A 103 -0.92 7.23 3.40
C LEU A 103 -0.19 7.64 2.13
N GLU A 104 -0.88 7.77 1.01
CA GLU A 104 -0.31 8.23 -0.26
C GLU A 104 0.29 9.64 -0.12
N ARG A 105 -0.40 10.55 0.57
CA ARG A 105 0.12 11.89 0.87
C ARG A 105 1.35 11.84 1.77
N ALA A 106 1.30 11.03 2.83
CA ALA A 106 2.44 10.85 3.73
C ALA A 106 3.66 10.28 2.99
N ALA A 107 3.45 9.30 2.12
CA ALA A 107 4.49 8.68 1.31
C ALA A 107 5.11 9.68 0.31
N ARG A 108 4.29 10.50 -0.37
CA ARG A 108 4.80 11.56 -1.27
C ARG A 108 5.65 12.57 -0.52
N LYS A 109 5.18 13.07 0.63
CA LYS A 109 5.96 13.97 1.51
C LYS A 109 7.26 13.32 1.98
N PHE A 110 7.20 12.04 2.40
CA PHE A 110 8.38 11.31 2.85
C PHE A 110 9.46 11.20 1.78
N ARG A 111 9.09 11.01 0.50
CA ARG A 111 10.05 10.96 -0.61
C ARG A 111 10.83 12.25 -0.82
N GLU A 112 10.25 13.39 -0.49
CA GLU A 112 10.91 14.70 -0.57
C GLU A 112 11.92 14.91 0.56
N THR A 113 11.91 14.06 1.59
CA THR A 113 12.83 14.16 2.73
C THR A 113 14.15 13.44 2.47
N LYS A 114 15.22 13.93 3.11
CA LYS A 114 16.53 13.26 3.15
C LYS A 114 16.48 11.87 3.79
N ALA A 115 15.47 11.60 4.62
CA ALA A 115 15.30 10.31 5.29
C ALA A 115 15.10 9.16 4.30
N ARG A 116 14.44 9.40 3.16
CA ARG A 116 14.31 8.38 2.10
C ARG A 116 15.67 7.92 1.58
N ALA A 117 16.56 8.85 1.25
CA ALA A 117 17.91 8.50 0.75
C ALA A 117 18.71 7.69 1.78
N ILE A 118 18.54 8.01 3.08
CA ILE A 118 19.18 7.27 4.17
C ILE A 118 18.61 5.84 4.26
N LEU A 119 17.28 5.69 4.20
CA LEU A 119 16.66 4.36 4.22
C LEU A 119 17.05 3.52 3.00
N ALA A 120 17.05 4.11 1.80
CA ALA A 120 17.46 3.43 0.57
C ALA A 120 18.92 2.97 0.64
N SER A 121 19.83 3.84 1.11
CA SER A 121 21.24 3.48 1.31
C SER A 121 21.40 2.35 2.32
N ARG A 122 20.67 2.38 3.45
CA ARG A 122 20.71 1.26 4.41
C ARG A 122 20.15 -0.03 3.83
N ALA A 123 19.04 0.05 3.10
CA ALA A 123 18.43 -1.09 2.44
C ALA A 123 19.37 -1.70 1.39
N GLU A 124 20.26 -0.94 0.75
CA GLU A 124 21.24 -1.42 -0.23
C GLU A 124 22.25 -2.43 0.37
N HIS A 125 22.63 -2.26 1.63
CA HIS A 125 23.65 -3.09 2.29
C HIS A 125 23.14 -4.46 2.74
N ILE A 126 21.84 -4.72 2.67
CA ILE A 126 21.25 -5.98 3.14
C ILE A 126 21.52 -7.09 2.12
N PRO A 127 22.17 -8.22 2.42
CA PRO A 127 22.46 -9.22 1.41
C PRO A 127 21.23 -10.10 1.07
N LEU A 128 20.27 -9.59 0.27
CA LEU A 128 18.94 -10.20 0.05
C LEU A 128 18.92 -11.66 -0.44
N LEU A 129 19.95 -12.08 -1.18
CA LEU A 129 20.00 -13.45 -1.71
C LEU A 129 20.35 -14.47 -0.62
N SER A 130 21.27 -14.10 0.29
CA SER A 130 21.69 -14.91 1.44
C SER A 130 20.98 -14.54 2.73
N LEU A 131 20.06 -13.57 2.70
CA LEU A 131 19.28 -13.17 3.85
C LEU A 131 18.40 -14.33 4.29
N ASP A 132 18.47 -14.67 5.56
CA ASP A 132 17.54 -15.58 6.22
C ASP A 132 16.57 -14.79 7.10
N GLU A 133 15.56 -15.49 7.63
CA GLU A 133 14.52 -14.85 8.43
C GLU A 133 15.06 -14.24 9.72
N VAL A 134 16.05 -14.88 10.34
CA VAL A 134 16.64 -14.43 11.61
C VAL A 134 17.38 -13.12 11.41
N ALA A 135 18.27 -13.06 10.41
CA ALA A 135 19.00 -11.85 10.07
C ALA A 135 18.07 -10.71 9.61
N PHE A 136 16.96 -11.04 8.92
CA PHE A 136 15.94 -10.06 8.60
C PHE A 136 15.32 -9.45 9.86
N GLU A 137 14.89 -10.29 10.82
CA GLU A 137 14.30 -9.79 12.06
C GLU A 137 15.31 -9.02 12.93
N ASP A 138 16.58 -9.42 12.98
CA ASP A 138 17.63 -8.68 13.68
C ASP A 138 17.78 -7.25 13.12
N ILE A 139 17.86 -7.12 11.78
CA ILE A 139 17.89 -5.81 11.11
C ILE A 139 16.64 -4.99 11.45
N MET A 140 15.47 -5.62 11.42
CA MET A 140 14.22 -4.92 11.72
C MET A 140 14.12 -4.49 13.18
N GLN A 141 14.67 -5.26 14.12
CA GLN A 141 14.79 -4.89 15.53
C GLN A 141 15.71 -3.68 15.71
N GLU A 142 16.88 -3.67 15.07
CA GLU A 142 17.80 -2.53 15.11
C GLU A 142 17.13 -1.25 14.58
N ILE A 143 16.41 -1.34 13.47
CA ILE A 143 15.68 -0.20 12.88
C ILE A 143 14.57 0.27 13.82
N CYS A 144 13.84 -0.68 14.40
CA CYS A 144 12.80 -0.43 15.38
C CYS A 144 13.33 0.28 16.64
N GLN A 145 14.52 -0.11 17.10
CA GLN A 145 15.21 0.53 18.23
C GLN A 145 15.72 1.93 17.85
N ALA A 146 16.34 2.09 16.68
CA ALA A 146 16.80 3.39 16.20
C ALA A 146 15.65 4.39 16.01
N CYS A 147 14.45 3.89 15.71
CA CYS A 147 13.24 4.70 15.53
C CYS A 147 12.38 4.80 16.80
N CYS A 148 12.87 4.43 17.98
CA CYS A 148 12.05 4.36 19.19
C CYS A 148 11.41 5.69 19.61
N HIS A 149 12.09 6.82 19.32
CA HIS A 149 11.61 8.17 19.62
C HIS A 149 10.86 8.84 18.45
N VAL A 150 10.68 8.14 17.33
CA VAL A 150 10.03 8.70 16.15
C VAL A 150 8.51 8.55 16.28
N GLU A 151 7.79 9.69 16.29
CA GLU A 151 6.33 9.73 16.44
C GLU A 151 5.59 8.88 15.39
N ASN A 152 6.15 8.77 14.17
CA ASN A 152 5.59 8.01 13.06
C ASN A 152 6.38 6.72 12.78
N ARG A 153 6.91 6.07 13.82
CA ARG A 153 7.77 4.87 13.70
C ARG A 153 7.20 3.81 12.77
N ALA A 154 5.93 3.44 12.90
CA ALA A 154 5.33 2.40 12.05
C ALA A 154 5.37 2.75 10.55
N LEU A 155 5.24 4.03 10.20
CA LEU A 155 5.33 4.47 8.80
C LEU A 155 6.76 4.47 8.28
N VAL A 156 7.75 4.78 9.14
CA VAL A 156 9.17 4.64 8.80
C VAL A 156 9.52 3.17 8.55
N VAL A 157 9.02 2.27 9.39
CA VAL A 157 9.16 0.81 9.22
C VAL A 157 8.55 0.37 7.90
N LEU A 158 7.31 0.78 7.60
CA LEU A 158 6.65 0.49 6.32
C LEU A 158 7.44 1.00 5.12
N ALA A 159 7.95 2.23 5.18
CA ALA A 159 8.75 2.82 4.12
C ALA A 159 10.06 2.06 3.91
N PHE A 160 10.73 1.66 5.00
CA PHE A 160 11.94 0.85 4.92
C PHE A 160 11.67 -0.52 4.28
N LEU A 161 10.61 -1.21 4.72
CA LEU A 161 10.19 -2.47 4.11
C LEU A 161 9.87 -2.31 2.62
N CYS A 162 9.35 -1.16 2.20
CA CYS A 162 9.14 -0.88 0.79
C CYS A 162 10.44 -0.83 -0.01
N GLU A 163 11.48 -0.19 0.52
CA GLU A 163 12.82 -0.15 -0.11
C GLU A 163 13.44 -1.55 -0.21
N VAL A 164 13.33 -2.36 0.86
CA VAL A 164 13.80 -3.76 0.89
C VAL A 164 13.09 -4.59 -0.17
N CYS A 165 11.76 -4.54 -0.21
CA CYS A 165 10.97 -5.30 -1.17
C CYS A 165 11.20 -4.82 -2.61
N ALA A 166 11.30 -3.51 -2.86
CA ALA A 166 11.62 -2.97 -4.18
C ALA A 166 12.97 -3.45 -4.69
N ARG A 167 13.97 -3.51 -3.81
CA ARG A 167 15.26 -4.09 -4.15
C ARG A 167 15.17 -5.59 -4.42
N ALA A 168 14.39 -6.34 -3.64
CA ALA A 168 14.14 -7.76 -3.87
C ALA A 168 13.43 -8.05 -5.21
N VAL A 169 12.64 -7.10 -5.75
CA VAL A 169 12.14 -7.18 -7.14
C VAL A 169 13.29 -7.11 -8.15
N ARG A 170 14.27 -6.23 -7.93
CA ARG A 170 15.40 -6.02 -8.85
C ARG A 170 16.41 -7.18 -8.83
N VAL A 171 16.74 -7.67 -7.64
CA VAL A 171 17.83 -8.65 -7.45
C VAL A 171 17.36 -10.09 -7.26
N GLY A 172 16.05 -10.30 -7.09
CA GLY A 172 15.47 -11.60 -6.74
C GLY A 172 15.22 -11.78 -5.23
N GLY A 173 14.52 -12.85 -4.87
CA GLY A 173 14.11 -13.11 -3.48
C GLY A 173 12.84 -12.38 -3.04
N TRP A 174 12.11 -11.75 -3.97
CA TRP A 174 10.86 -11.01 -3.73
C TRP A 174 9.89 -11.74 -2.81
N CYS A 175 9.55 -12.99 -3.13
CA CYS A 175 8.50 -13.71 -2.40
C CYS A 175 8.84 -13.86 -0.91
N ARG A 176 10.09 -14.20 -0.58
CA ARG A 176 10.56 -14.29 0.81
C ARG A 176 10.54 -12.93 1.50
N ALA A 177 11.09 -11.91 0.84
CA ALA A 177 11.14 -10.55 1.39
C ALA A 177 9.72 -9.98 1.65
N ALA A 178 8.78 -10.22 0.74
CA ALA A 178 7.39 -9.80 0.90
C ALA A 178 6.69 -10.56 2.04
N ASP A 179 6.96 -11.86 2.20
CA ASP A 179 6.42 -12.66 3.30
C ASP A 179 6.90 -12.17 4.67
N TRP A 180 8.22 -12.01 4.83
CA TRP A 180 8.81 -11.51 6.08
C TRP A 180 8.36 -10.08 6.38
N ALA A 181 8.30 -9.20 5.37
CA ALA A 181 7.81 -7.85 5.56
C ALA A 181 6.35 -7.82 6.02
N ALA A 182 5.48 -8.62 5.40
CA ALA A 182 4.07 -8.69 5.80
C ALA A 182 3.90 -9.29 7.21
N ARG A 183 4.69 -10.31 7.54
CA ARG A 183 4.73 -10.89 8.90
C ARG A 183 5.17 -9.87 9.94
N HIS A 184 6.25 -9.12 9.67
CA HIS A 184 6.74 -8.07 10.55
C HIS A 184 5.70 -6.94 10.72
N VAL A 185 4.99 -6.57 9.65
CA VAL A 185 3.90 -5.58 9.74
C VAL A 185 2.78 -6.07 10.65
N ALA A 186 2.34 -7.32 10.50
CA ALA A 186 1.30 -7.91 11.34
C ALA A 186 1.75 -8.06 12.80
N GLN A 187 2.91 -8.65 13.04
CA GLN A 187 3.33 -9.06 14.39
C GLN A 187 4.07 -7.97 15.17
N CYS A 188 4.71 -7.01 14.51
CA CYS A 188 5.54 -6.00 15.17
C CYS A 188 5.02 -4.57 14.97
N ALA A 189 4.70 -4.18 13.73
CA ALA A 189 4.23 -2.83 13.45
C ALA A 189 2.79 -2.58 13.94
N THR A 190 1.90 -3.57 13.77
CA THR A 190 0.48 -3.45 14.16
C THR A 190 0.29 -3.30 15.67
N PRO A 191 0.96 -4.06 16.56
CA PRO A 191 0.86 -3.81 18.00
C PRO A 191 1.31 -2.39 18.41
N TRP A 192 2.30 -1.82 17.72
CA TRP A 192 2.66 -0.42 17.93
C TRP A 192 1.53 0.51 17.46
N ALA A 193 0.95 0.28 16.28
CA ALA A 193 -0.16 1.09 15.76
C ALA A 193 -1.37 1.06 16.70
N ASN A 194 -1.72 -0.12 17.23
CA ASN A 194 -2.82 -0.30 18.18
C ASN A 194 -2.63 0.54 19.46
N ARG A 195 -1.41 0.58 20.02
CA ARG A 195 -1.09 1.46 21.17
C ARG A 195 -1.25 2.95 20.87
N HIS A 196 -1.31 3.33 19.60
CA HIS A 196 -1.47 4.72 19.16
C HIS A 196 -2.80 4.98 18.44
N GLY A 197 -3.84 4.22 18.78
CA GLY A 197 -5.20 4.40 18.26
C GLY A 197 -5.51 3.67 16.95
N GLY A 198 -4.68 2.70 16.57
CA GLY A 198 -4.85 1.88 15.36
C GLY A 198 -4.26 2.51 14.10
N TRP A 199 -4.28 1.75 13.00
CA TRP A 199 -3.66 2.17 11.75
C TRP A 199 -4.28 3.45 11.17
N SER A 200 -5.60 3.60 11.25
CA SER A 200 -6.28 4.79 10.75
C SER A 200 -5.76 6.07 11.43
N ALA A 201 -5.57 6.05 12.76
CA ALA A 201 -5.09 7.20 13.52
C ALA A 201 -3.61 7.52 13.22
N VAL A 202 -2.77 6.50 13.00
CA VAL A 202 -1.36 6.67 12.62
C VAL A 202 -1.25 7.34 11.25
N VAL A 203 -2.01 6.84 10.28
CA VAL A 203 -1.98 7.34 8.90
C VAL A 203 -2.59 8.73 8.79
N GLU A 204 -3.67 9.02 9.51
CA GLU A 204 -4.29 10.35 9.53
C GLU A 204 -3.33 11.42 10.07
N ARG A 205 -2.65 11.14 11.19
CA ARG A 205 -1.65 12.05 11.77
C ARG A 205 -0.49 12.35 10.81
N ALA A 206 0.00 11.34 10.09
CA ALA A 206 1.08 11.52 9.13
C ALA A 206 0.67 12.25 7.83
N GLY A 207 -0.62 12.20 7.46
CA GLY A 207 -1.16 12.98 6.34
C GLY A 207 -1.03 14.50 6.54
N GLY A 208 -0.83 14.94 7.80
CA GLY A 208 -0.67 16.33 8.22
C GLY A 208 -2.00 17.06 8.43
N THR A 209 -1.92 18.11 9.25
CA THR A 209 -2.98 19.02 9.74
C THR A 209 -3.66 19.88 8.68
N ARG A 210 -3.59 19.54 7.38
CA ARG A 210 -4.21 20.37 6.32
C ARG A 210 -5.73 20.49 6.51
N ARG A 211 -6.36 19.53 7.19
CA ARG A 211 -7.77 19.61 7.57
C ARG A 211 -7.99 20.76 8.57
N ASP A 212 -7.12 20.92 9.57
CA ASP A 212 -7.14 22.06 10.48
C ASP A 212 -6.80 23.37 9.77
N GLU A 213 -5.79 23.40 8.90
CA GLU A 213 -5.46 24.64 8.18
C GLU A 213 -6.59 25.09 7.25
N THR A 214 -7.25 24.17 6.54
CA THR A 214 -8.36 24.49 5.63
C THR A 214 -9.64 24.84 6.37
N THR A 215 -9.94 24.23 7.52
CA THR A 215 -11.07 24.63 8.36
C THR A 215 -10.81 25.96 9.05
N LEU A 216 -9.57 26.23 9.49
CA LEU A 216 -9.16 27.52 10.05
C LEU A 216 -9.20 28.62 8.97
N LEU A 217 -8.74 28.35 7.75
CA LEU A 217 -8.85 29.28 6.61
C LEU A 217 -10.31 29.53 6.22
N ALA A 218 -11.15 28.49 6.17
CA ALA A 218 -12.57 28.63 5.90
C ALA A 218 -13.28 29.44 7.00
N GLY A 219 -12.96 29.15 8.27
CA GLY A 219 -13.46 29.91 9.42
C GLY A 219 -13.03 31.37 9.40
N ALA A 220 -11.76 31.65 9.10
CA ALA A 220 -11.21 33.00 8.97
C ALA A 220 -11.87 33.77 7.81
N ALA A 221 -12.09 33.12 6.66
CA ALA A 221 -12.77 33.71 5.52
C ALA A 221 -14.23 34.06 5.83
N LEU A 222 -14.94 33.18 6.56
CA LEU A 222 -16.32 33.40 6.98
C LEU A 222 -16.43 34.55 8.00
N ALA A 223 -15.49 34.61 8.95
CA ALA A 223 -15.39 35.72 9.90
C ALA A 223 -15.10 37.06 9.19
N ALA A 224 -14.21 37.08 8.20
CA ALA A 224 -13.90 38.27 7.42
C ALA A 224 -15.11 38.76 6.59
N LEU A 225 -15.86 37.84 5.99
CA LEU A 225 -17.09 38.16 5.25
C LEU A 225 -18.17 38.74 6.17
N LEU A 226 -18.35 38.16 7.37
CA LEU A 226 -19.30 38.69 8.36
C LEU A 226 -18.89 40.09 8.85
N ALA A 227 -17.60 40.29 9.15
CA ALA A 227 -17.07 41.58 9.53
C ALA A 227 -17.28 42.62 8.42
N PHE A 228 -17.05 42.25 7.16
CA PHE A 228 -17.30 43.12 6.01
C PHE A 228 -18.79 43.47 5.86
N VAL A 229 -19.69 42.51 5.99
CA VAL A 229 -21.15 42.75 5.93
C VAL A 229 -21.61 43.67 7.07
N ILE A 230 -21.11 43.45 8.29
CA ILE A 230 -21.42 44.29 9.45
C ILE A 230 -20.89 45.72 9.22
N PHE A 231 -19.66 45.87 8.74
CA PHE A 231 -19.06 47.15 8.41
C PHE A 231 -19.86 47.90 7.33
N CYS A 232 -20.22 47.22 6.24
CA CYS A 232 -21.06 47.79 5.19
C CYS A 232 -22.43 48.22 5.72
N ARG A 233 -23.08 47.41 6.56
CA ARG A 233 -24.36 47.79 7.19
C ARG A 233 -24.22 48.98 8.13
N ALA A 234 -23.16 49.04 8.92
CA ALA A 234 -22.90 50.16 9.83
C ALA A 234 -22.66 51.46 9.05
N ARG A 235 -21.85 51.40 7.99
CA ARG A 235 -21.57 52.56 7.14
C ARG A 235 -22.79 53.04 6.36
N LEU A 236 -23.64 52.11 5.89
CA LEU A 236 -24.90 52.44 5.21
C LEU A 236 -25.91 53.10 6.15
N ARG A 237 -25.97 52.68 7.42
CA ARG A 237 -26.78 53.35 8.45
C ARG A 237 -26.29 54.76 8.76
N TYR A 238 -24.98 54.95 8.87
CA TYR A 238 -24.39 56.28 9.09
C TYR A 238 -24.56 57.24 7.91
N ALA A 239 -24.71 56.73 6.68
CA ALA A 239 -24.92 57.56 5.50
C ALA A 239 -26.39 57.92 5.23
N LEU A 240 -27.33 57.23 5.88
CA LEU A 240 -28.79 57.46 5.77
C LEU A 240 -29.36 58.28 6.93
N LEU A 241 -28.59 58.51 7.99
CA LEU A 241 -28.85 59.44 9.09
C LEU A 241 -28.17 60.78 8.81
#